data_AF-A0A562CG96-F1
#
_entry.id   AF-A0A562CG96-F1
#
_cell.length_a   1.000
_cell.length_b   1.000
_cell.length_c   1.000
_cell.angle_alpha   90.00
_cell.angle_beta   90.00
_cell.angle_gamma   90.00
#
_symmetry.space_group_name_H-M   'P 1'
#
loop_
_entity.id
_entity.type
_entity.pdbx_description
1 polymer ?
#
loop_
_entity_poly.entity_id
_entity_poly.type
_entity_poly.pdbx_seq_one_letter_code
_entity_poly.pdbx_strand_id
1 'polypeptide(L)' 'MSAIPVTDDIAYADAAPQHAATRMPAELEQAILEIAASERALDDLLGRADRLHASNIQHDPRSCLVCFTER' A
#
# COMPACT_ATOMS: atom_id res chain seq x y z
N MET A 1 45.47 6.04 10.94
CA MET A 1 44.02 6.30 10.93
C MET A 1 43.39 5.32 11.91
N SER A 2 42.87 5.84 13.03
CA SER A 2 42.43 5.04 14.18
C SER A 2 41.04 4.45 13.92
N ALA A 3 40.88 3.15 14.15
CA ALA A 3 39.58 2.48 14.13
C ALA A 3 38.81 2.83 15.41
N ILE A 4 37.51 3.13 15.28
CA ILE A 4 36.59 3.33 16.41
C ILE A 4 36.11 1.94 16.85
N PRO A 5 36.33 1.51 18.10
CA PRO A 5 35.71 0.29 18.60
C PRO A 5 34.24 0.58 18.94
N VAL A 6 33.32 -0.08 18.25
CA VAL A 6 31.90 -0.12 18.63
C VAL A 6 31.76 -1.18 19.72
N THR A 7 31.68 -0.76 20.98
CA THR A 7 31.32 -1.64 22.09
C THR A 7 29.91 -1.33 22.58
N ASP A 8 29.15 -2.42 22.67
CA ASP A 8 28.16 -2.79 23.68
C ASP A 8 26.93 -1.93 23.98
N ASP A 9 25.88 -2.69 24.27
CA ASP A 9 24.72 -2.36 25.09
C ASP A 9 23.71 -1.36 24.51
N ILE A 10 22.86 -1.86 23.60
CA ILE A 10 21.46 -1.40 23.57
C ILE A 10 20.59 -2.46 24.23
N ALA A 11 20.81 -2.65 25.53
CA ALA A 11 19.77 -3.14 26.43
C ALA A 11 18.83 -1.96 26.74
N TYR A 12 17.91 -1.65 25.83
CA TYR A 12 16.77 -0.79 26.13
C TYR A 12 15.52 -1.66 26.22
N ALA A 13 15.50 -2.52 27.25
CA ALA A 13 14.26 -3.12 27.73
C ALA A 13 13.48 -2.05 28.52
N ASP A 14 12.99 -1.05 27.81
CA ASP A 14 12.00 -0.14 28.35
C ASP A 14 10.65 -0.75 28.01
N ALA A 15 10.09 -1.47 28.98
CA ALA A 15 8.74 -1.98 28.92
C ALA A 15 7.80 -0.77 28.84
N ALA A 16 7.57 -0.31 27.61
CA ALA A 16 6.58 0.73 27.32
C ALA A 16 5.27 0.32 28.02
N PRO A 17 4.62 1.25 28.73
CA PRO A 17 3.36 0.95 29.39
C PRO A 17 2.43 0.35 28.34
N GLN A 18 1.90 -0.84 28.62
CA GLN A 18 0.87 -1.46 27.80
C GLN A 18 -0.34 -0.53 27.86
N HIS A 19 -0.35 0.48 26.98
CA HIS A 19 -1.53 1.26 26.67
C HIS A 19 -2.59 0.22 26.33
N ALA A 20 -3.59 0.08 27.19
CA ALA A 20 -4.75 -0.74 26.91
C ALA A 20 -5.20 -0.37 25.50
N ALA A 21 -5.02 -1.28 24.55
CA ALA A 21 -5.26 -1.00 23.16
C ALA A 21 -6.72 -0.58 23.04
N THR A 22 -6.96 0.71 22.80
CA THR A 22 -8.30 1.23 22.55
C THR A 22 -8.81 0.47 21.34
N ARG A 23 -9.80 -0.42 21.55
CA ARG A 23 -10.39 -1.16 20.43
C ARG A 23 -10.97 -0.17 19.44
N MET A 24 -10.68 -0.42 18.17
CA MET A 24 -11.23 0.34 17.06
C MET A 24 -12.75 0.23 17.08
N PRO A 25 -13.50 1.33 16.84
CA PRO A 25 -14.93 1.27 16.64
C PRO A 25 -15.27 0.32 15.48
N ALA A 26 -16.26 -0.54 15.65
CA ALA A 26 -16.61 -1.56 14.64
C ALA A 26 -16.98 -0.95 13.27
N GLU A 27 -17.62 0.22 13.26
CA GLU A 27 -17.93 0.95 12.02
C GLU A 27 -16.67 1.38 11.27
N LEU A 28 -15.64 1.82 12.00
CA LEU A 28 -14.36 2.22 11.41
C LEU A 28 -13.60 1.00 10.88
N GLU A 29 -13.61 -0.11 11.63
CA GLU A 29 -13.02 -1.37 11.18
C GLU A 29 -13.67 -1.85 9.88
N GLN A 30 -15.01 -1.84 9.81
CA GLN A 30 -15.75 -2.22 8.61
C GLN A 30 -15.41 -1.31 7.42
N ALA A 31 -15.39 0.01 7.62
CA ALA A 31 -15.02 0.95 6.57
C ALA A 31 -13.60 0.70 6.03
N ILE A 32 -12.64 0.40 6.91
CA ILE A 32 -11.26 0.07 6.51
C ILE A 32 -11.23 -1.22 5.68
N LEU A 33 -11.99 -2.24 6.06
CA LEU A 33 -12.07 -3.49 5.31
C LEU A 33 -12.68 -3.29 3.92
N GLU A 34 -13.72 -2.46 3.81
CA GLU A 34 -14.34 -2.10 2.53
C GLU A 34 -13.40 -1.31 1.63
N ILE A 35 -12.67 -0.34 2.18
CA ILE A 35 -11.63 0.41 1.45
C ILE A 35 -10.57 -0.56 0.96
N ALA A 36 -10.03 -1.42 1.82
CA ALA A 36 -9.01 -2.39 1.45
C ALA A 36 -9.48 -3.38 0.38
N ALA A 37 -10.76 -3.78 0.41
CA ALA A 37 -11.36 -4.60 -0.64
C ALA A 37 -11.48 -3.85 -1.97
N SER A 38 -11.89 -2.58 -1.91
CA SER A 38 -12.07 -1.73 -3.08
C SER A 38 -10.73 -1.41 -3.75
N GLU A 39 -9.68 -1.14 -2.97
CA GLU A 39 -8.31 -0.93 -3.44
C GLU A 39 -7.78 -2.16 -4.20
N ARG A 40 -7.96 -3.37 -3.65
CA ARG A 40 -7.56 -4.61 -4.35
C ARG A 40 -8.30 -4.80 -5.67
N ALA A 41 -9.61 -4.53 -5.69
CA ALA A 41 -10.40 -4.64 -6.91
C ALA A 41 -9.99 -3.61 -7.97
N LEU A 42 -9.59 -2.41 -7.54
CA LEU A 42 -9.06 -1.36 -8.42
C LEU A 42 -7.70 -1.76 -8.99
N ASP A 43 -6.79 -2.28 -8.19
CA ASP A 43 -5.48 -2.77 -8.65
C ASP A 43 -5.62 -3.86 -9.72
N ASP A 44 -6.53 -4.81 -9.50
CA ASP A 44 -6.87 -5.85 -10.49
C ASP A 44 -7.44 -5.28 -11.80
N LEU A 45 -8.23 -4.19 -11.73
CA LEU A 45 -8.76 -3.50 -12.89
C LEU A 45 -7.64 -2.81 -13.67
N LEU A 46 -6.77 -2.06 -12.98
CA LEU A 46 -5.64 -1.35 -13.59
C LEU A 46 -4.68 -2.32 -14.26
N GLY A 47 -4.30 -3.42 -13.59
CA GLY A 47 -3.45 -4.44 -14.18
C GLY A 47 -4.08 -5.12 -15.41
N ARG A 48 -5.41 -5.24 -15.48
CA ARG A 48 -6.10 -5.70 -16.70
C ARG A 48 -6.06 -4.66 -17.81
N ALA A 49 -6.26 -3.39 -17.49
CA ALA A 49 -6.19 -2.29 -18.45
C ALA A 49 -4.78 -2.21 -19.07
N ASP A 50 -3.73 -2.34 -18.27
CA ASP A 50 -2.33 -2.35 -18.74
C ASP A 50 -2.06 -3.50 -19.71
N ARG A 51 -2.52 -4.71 -19.39
CA ARG A 51 -2.37 -5.87 -20.28
C ARG A 51 -3.12 -5.68 -21.60
N LEU A 52 -4.33 -5.12 -21.55
CA LEU A 52 -5.10 -4.83 -22.76
C LEU A 52 -4.41 -3.75 -23.60
N HIS A 53 -3.90 -2.70 -22.98
CA HIS A 53 -3.14 -1.66 -23.68
C HIS A 53 -1.88 -2.24 -24.35
N ALA A 54 -1.12 -3.07 -23.63
CA ALA A 54 0.10 -3.71 -24.13
C ALA A 54 -0.16 -4.79 -25.21
N SER A 55 -1.38 -5.32 -25.31
CA SER A 55 -1.71 -6.37 -26.28
C SER A 55 -1.79 -5.92 -27.75
N ASN A 56 -1.44 -4.65 -28.03
CA ASN A 56 -1.40 -4.05 -29.37
C ASN A 56 -2.73 -4.14 -30.14
N ILE A 57 -3.84 -4.29 -29.42
CA ILE A 57 -5.20 -4.19 -29.93
C ILE A 57 -5.46 -2.72 -30.28
N GLN A 58 -6.01 -2.45 -31.47
CA GLN A 58 -6.48 -1.10 -31.80
C GLN A 58 -7.58 -0.70 -30.81
N HIS A 59 -7.34 0.40 -30.10
CA HIS A 59 -8.27 0.97 -29.14
C HIS A 59 -8.32 2.49 -29.30
N ASP A 60 -9.43 3.10 -28.90
CA ASP A 60 -9.57 4.54 -28.88
C ASP A 60 -8.81 5.13 -27.67
N PRO A 61 -7.80 6.00 -27.87
CA PRO A 61 -7.03 6.62 -26.79
C PRO A 61 -7.86 7.49 -25.85
N ARG A 62 -9.09 7.87 -26.21
CA ARG A 62 -9.99 8.66 -25.34
C ARG A 62 -10.76 7.81 -24.35
N SER A 63 -10.85 6.51 -24.58
CA SER A 63 -11.57 5.55 -23.72
C SER A 63 -10.64 4.54 -23.04
N CYS A 64 -9.36 4.49 -23.43
CA CYS A 64 -8.35 3.70 -22.73
C CYS A 64 -7.92 4.38 -21.43
N LEU A 65 -8.04 3.66 -20.31
CA LEU A 65 -7.65 4.14 -18.98
C LEU A 65 -6.17 4.54 -18.92
N VAL A 66 -5.29 3.75 -19.55
CA VAL A 66 -3.84 4.00 -19.57
C VAL A 66 -3.51 5.26 -20.38
N CYS A 67 -4.01 5.37 -21.62
CA CYS A 67 -3.79 6.54 -22.47
C CYS A 67 -4.38 7.83 -21.88
N PHE A 68 -5.39 7.73 -21.03
CA PHE A 68 -5.95 8.89 -20.32
C PHE A 68 -5.01 9.38 -19.21
N THR A 69 -4.39 8.46 -18.45
CA THR A 69 -3.47 8.80 -17.36
C THR A 69 -2.11 9.35 -17.81
N GLU A 70 -1.73 9.13 -19.07
CA GLU A 70 -0.46 9.63 -19.65
C GLU A 70 -0.58 11.03 -20.29
N ARG A 71 -1.77 11.65 -20.26
CA ARG A 71 -2.01 13.02 -20.77
C ARG A 71 -1.71 14.09 -19.73
#